data_AF-A0A4R9K4J3-F1
#
_entry.id   AF-A0A4R9K4J3-F1
#
_cell.length_a   1.000
_cell.length_b   1.000
_cell.length_c   1.000
_cell.angle_alpha   90.00
_cell.angle_beta   90.00
_cell.angle_gamma   90.00
#
_symmetry.space_group_name_H-M   'P 1'
#
loop_
_entity.id
_entity.type
_entity.pdbx_description
1 polymer ?
#
loop_
_entity_poly.entity_id
_entity_poly.type
_entity_poly.pdbx_seq_one_letter_code
_entity_poly.pdbx_strand_id
1 'polypeptide(L)'
;MFFLYISTEKDWNLLKATVQSYTNPTGKDSSFYWNAIYLFMERALVFGESDLVIRYGRQFQKDGKSNARYPDALFMLSYSLSDLKNDSEASKILEELEKQNLTVKLQSQIAEFKSELKQSGAQ
;
A
#
# COMPACT_ATOMS: atom_id res chain seq x y z
N MET A 1 8.47 -1.54 -19.59
CA MET A 1 9.79 -1.24 -18.98
C MET A 1 9.68 -0.84 -17.51
N PHE A 2 8.77 0.06 -17.11
CA PHE A 2 8.68 0.55 -15.72
C PHE A 2 8.63 -0.54 -14.64
N PHE A 3 7.72 -1.51 -14.74
CA PHE A 3 7.65 -2.63 -13.78
C PHE A 3 8.99 -3.39 -13.63
N LEU A 4 9.62 -3.72 -14.75
CA LEU A 4 10.90 -4.44 -14.74
C LEU A 4 12.00 -3.61 -14.06
N TYR A 5 12.06 -2.30 -14.35
CA TYR A 5 13.01 -1.41 -13.68
C TYR A 5 12.79 -1.38 -12.16
N ILE A 6 11.54 -1.23 -11.70
CA ILE A 6 11.24 -1.24 -10.25
C ILE A 6 11.60 -2.58 -9.60
N SER A 7 11.48 -3.68 -10.34
CA SER A 7 11.83 -5.01 -9.84
C SER A 7 13.33 -5.29 -9.74
N THR A 8 14.18 -4.57 -10.48
CA THR A 8 15.62 -4.87 -10.58
C THR A 8 16.53 -3.78 -10.03
N GLU A 9 16.09 -2.52 -10.00
CA GLU A 9 16.90 -1.41 -9.52
C GLU A 9 17.18 -1.56 -8.02
N LYS A 10 18.47 -1.52 -7.65
CA LYS A 10 18.95 -1.72 -6.27
C LYS A 10 19.16 -0.40 -5.53
N ASP A 11 19.47 0.67 -6.24
CA ASP A 11 19.66 1.99 -5.66
C ASP A 11 18.29 2.59 -5.30
N TRP A 12 18.06 2.74 -3.99
CA TRP A 12 16.82 3.29 -3.46
C TRP A 12 16.56 4.73 -3.89
N ASN A 13 17.59 5.57 -3.99
CA ASN A 13 17.43 6.96 -4.39
C ASN A 13 17.07 7.08 -5.87
N LEU A 14 17.71 6.29 -6.74
CA LEU A 14 17.35 6.22 -8.16
C LEU A 14 15.93 5.68 -8.36
N LEU A 15 15.54 4.67 -7.57
CA LEU A 15 14.19 4.12 -7.59
C LEU A 15 13.16 5.20 -7.20
N LYS A 16 13.37 5.91 -6.09
CA LYS A 16 12.49 7.01 -5.64
C LYS A 16 12.35 8.08 -6.70
N ALA A 17 13.47 8.57 -7.23
CA ALA A 17 13.46 9.60 -8.28
C ALA A 17 12.67 9.13 -9.51
N THR A 18 12.86 7.87 -9.91
CA THR A 18 12.17 7.29 -11.07
C THR A 18 10.67 7.22 -10.84
N VAL A 19 10.21 6.64 -9.72
CA VAL A 19 8.76 6.52 -9.41
C VAL A 19 8.11 7.89 -9.27
N GLN A 20 8.81 8.86 -8.68
CA GLN A 20 8.30 10.23 -8.55
C GLN A 20 8.19 10.97 -9.89
N SER A 21 9.12 10.70 -10.81
CA SER A 21 9.12 11.29 -12.16
C SER A 21 8.14 10.59 -13.13
N TYR A 22 7.72 9.36 -12.81
CA TYR A 22 6.87 8.57 -13.68
C TYR A 22 5.41 9.00 -13.56
N THR A 23 4.92 9.70 -14.58
CA THR A 23 3.51 10.09 -14.65
C THR A 23 2.63 8.85 -14.74
N ASN A 24 1.56 8.80 -13.93
CA ASN A 24 0.55 7.76 -14.02
C ASN A 24 0.05 7.70 -15.48
N PRO A 25 0.21 6.57 -16.20
CA PRO A 25 -0.27 6.47 -17.56
C PRO A 25 -1.77 6.76 -17.55
N THR A 26 -2.23 7.58 -18.50
CA THR A 26 -3.61 8.08 -18.60
C THR A 26 -4.69 7.01 -18.82
N GLY A 27 -4.35 5.72 -18.70
CA GLY A 27 -5.28 4.62 -18.55
C GLY A 27 -5.20 4.06 -17.13
N LYS A 28 -6.29 4.16 -16.38
CA LYS A 28 -6.50 3.60 -15.03
C LYS A 28 -6.22 2.08 -14.93
N ASP A 29 -5.96 1.43 -16.06
CA ASP A 29 -5.98 -0.02 -16.24
C ASP A 29 -4.61 -0.66 -16.49
N SER A 30 -3.50 0.07 -16.33
CA SER A 30 -2.19 -0.57 -16.44
C SER A 30 -1.89 -1.42 -15.21
N SER A 31 -2.24 -2.71 -15.27
CA SER A 31 -1.91 -3.69 -14.22
C SER A 31 -0.41 -3.69 -13.90
N PHE A 32 0.46 -3.53 -14.91
CA PHE A 32 1.91 -3.43 -14.71
C PHE A 32 2.34 -2.18 -13.92
N TYR A 33 1.68 -1.03 -14.13
CA TYR A 33 1.97 0.17 -13.35
C TYR A 33 1.63 -0.06 -11.88
N TRP A 34 0.42 -0.51 -11.59
CA TRP A 34 -0.02 -0.75 -10.21
C TRP A 34 0.79 -1.84 -9.51
N ASN A 35 1.17 -2.91 -10.22
CA ASN A 35 2.10 -3.91 -9.67
C ASN A 35 3.48 -3.31 -9.36
N ALA A 36 3.95 -2.35 -10.16
CA ALA A 36 5.22 -1.66 -9.91
C ALA A 36 5.11 -0.75 -8.69
N ILE A 37 4.01 0.01 -8.57
CA ILE A 37 3.74 0.86 -7.40
C ILE A 37 3.60 0.01 -6.14
N TYR A 38 2.90 -1.12 -6.19
CA TYR A 38 2.80 -2.06 -5.08
C TYR A 38 4.19 -2.55 -4.64
N LEU A 39 5.03 -2.99 -5.58
CA LEU A 39 6.40 -3.44 -5.26
C LEU A 39 7.25 -2.30 -4.68
N PHE A 40 7.09 -1.08 -5.20
CA PHE A 40 7.74 0.10 -4.63
C PHE A 40 7.29 0.37 -3.19
N MET A 41 5.99 0.21 -2.89
CA MET A 41 5.45 0.34 -1.53
C MET A 41 6.02 -0.71 -0.58
N GLU A 42 6.09 -1.99 -0.99
CA GLU A 42 6.71 -3.05 -0.17
C GLU A 42 8.16 -2.71 0.21
N ARG A 43 8.92 -2.17 -0.75
CA ARG A 43 10.29 -1.73 -0.50
C ARG A 43 10.34 -0.51 0.42
N ALA A 44 9.48 0.48 0.20
CA ALA A 44 9.38 1.65 1.05
C ALA A 44 9.11 1.26 2.52
N LEU A 45 8.23 0.27 2.73
CA LEU A 45 7.93 -0.26 4.05
C LEU A 45 9.17 -0.90 4.70
N VAL A 46 9.93 -1.71 3.97
CA VAL A 46 11.18 -2.33 4.46
C VAL A 46 12.23 -1.27 4.84
N PHE A 47 12.27 -0.14 4.13
CA PHE A 47 13.18 0.97 4.44
C PHE A 47 12.63 1.93 5.53
N GLY A 48 11.44 1.68 6.08
CA GLY A 48 10.82 2.54 7.09
C GLY A 48 10.33 3.88 6.54
N GLU A 49 10.14 4.00 5.23
CA GLU A 49 9.65 5.24 4.58
C GLU A 49 8.12 5.26 4.51
N SER A 50 7.46 5.32 5.67
CA SER A 50 5.99 5.29 5.81
C SER A 50 5.29 6.41 5.02
N ASP A 51 5.91 7.58 4.88
CA ASP A 51 5.38 8.69 4.06
C ASP A 51 5.21 8.30 2.59
N LEU A 52 6.14 7.51 2.05
CA LEU A 52 6.05 7.02 0.67
C LEU A 52 4.99 5.93 0.55
N VAL A 53 4.89 5.02 1.51
CA VAL A 53 3.82 4.01 1.55
C VAL A 53 2.46 4.70 1.57
N ILE A 54 2.29 5.73 2.40
CA ILE A 54 1.04 6.50 2.48
C ILE A 54 0.76 7.21 1.16
N ARG A 55 1.72 7.95 0.61
CA ARG A 55 1.53 8.68 -0.65
C ARG A 55 1.03 7.76 -1.77
N TYR A 56 1.71 6.65 -1.99
CA TYR A 56 1.37 5.74 -3.08
C TYR A 56 0.18 4.85 -2.74
N GLY A 57 -0.04 4.50 -1.48
CA GLY A 57 -1.25 3.83 -1.01
C GLY A 57 -2.51 4.66 -1.27
N ARG A 58 -2.47 5.98 -1.05
CA ARG A 58 -3.58 6.89 -1.41
C ARG A 58 -3.83 6.96 -2.89
N GLN A 59 -2.76 6.98 -3.68
CA GLN A 59 -2.88 6.91 -5.12
C GLN A 59 -3.53 5.59 -5.55
N PHE A 60 -3.16 4.47 -4.91
CA PHE A 60 -3.77 3.16 -5.11
C PHE A 60 -5.26 3.16 -4.72
N GLN A 61 -5.62 3.74 -3.57
CA GLN A 61 -7.00 3.86 -3.10
C GLN A 61 -7.88 4.63 -4.10
N LYS A 62 -7.32 5.68 -4.71
CA LYS A 62 -8.03 6.55 -5.65
C LYS A 62 -8.23 5.90 -7.02
N ASP A 63 -7.15 5.35 -7.59
CA ASP A 63 -7.11 5.01 -9.02
C ASP A 63 -6.83 3.52 -9.29
N GLY A 64 -6.43 2.73 -8.28
CA GLY A 64 -5.96 1.34 -8.42
C GLY A 64 -6.99 0.24 -8.14
N LYS A 65 -8.28 0.59 -7.97
CA LYS A 65 -9.36 -0.35 -7.57
C LYS A 65 -9.51 -1.58 -8.45
N SER A 66 -9.15 -1.50 -9.73
CA SER A 66 -9.24 -2.61 -10.67
C SER A 66 -8.05 -3.60 -10.59
N ASN A 67 -6.99 -3.26 -9.86
CA ASN A 67 -5.80 -4.10 -9.77
C ASN A 67 -5.93 -5.16 -8.67
N ALA A 68 -5.44 -6.38 -8.93
CA ALA A 68 -5.50 -7.49 -7.99
C ALA A 68 -4.75 -7.24 -6.66
N ARG A 69 -3.78 -6.31 -6.64
CA ARG A 69 -3.04 -5.89 -5.45
C ARG A 69 -3.76 -4.81 -4.63
N TYR A 70 -4.92 -4.33 -5.08
CA TYR A 70 -5.66 -3.28 -4.37
C TYR A 70 -5.90 -3.60 -2.89
N PRO A 71 -6.35 -4.83 -2.52
CA PRO A 71 -6.59 -5.13 -1.12
C PRO A 71 -5.31 -5.14 -0.28
N ASP A 72 -4.23 -5.73 -0.78
CA ASP A 72 -2.94 -5.78 -0.09
C ASP A 72 -2.32 -4.38 0.03
N ALA A 73 -2.46 -3.53 -0.99
CA ALA A 73 -1.97 -2.15 -0.98
C ALA A 73 -2.70 -1.28 0.06
N LEU A 74 -4.02 -1.44 0.18
CA LEU A 74 -4.80 -0.76 1.21
C LEU A 74 -4.45 -1.27 2.61
N PHE A 75 -4.18 -2.57 2.76
CA PHE A 75 -3.71 -3.11 4.03
C PHE A 75 -2.38 -2.47 4.44
N MET A 76 -1.40 -2.39 3.54
CA MET A 76 -0.13 -1.67 3.79
C MET A 76 -0.35 -0.18 4.12
N LEU A 77 -1.28 0.48 3.42
CA LEU A 77 -1.65 1.86 3.73
C LEU A 77 -2.19 1.98 5.16
N SER A 78 -3.09 1.09 5.58
CA SER A 78 -3.65 1.09 6.93
C SER A 78 -2.56 0.86 8.00
N TYR A 79 -1.62 -0.05 7.73
CA TYR A 79 -0.50 -0.33 8.61
C TYR A 79 0.38 0.92 8.80
N SER A 80 0.83 1.54 7.70
CA SER A 80 1.67 2.74 7.77
C SER A 80 0.94 3.96 8.36
N LEU A 81 -0.39 4.05 8.25
CA LEU A 81 -1.15 5.10 8.93
C LEU A 81 -1.13 4.90 10.45
N SER A 82 -1.25 3.65 10.92
CA SER A 82 -1.13 3.36 12.35
C SER A 82 0.28 3.59 12.88
N ASP A 83 1.33 3.27 12.10
CA ASP A 83 2.72 3.60 12.46
C ASP A 83 2.90 5.11 12.72
N LEU A 84 2.14 5.96 12.01
CA LEU A 84 2.11 7.41 12.21
C LEU A 84 1.04 7.87 13.22
N LYS A 85 0.53 6.96 14.06
CA LYS A 85 -0.49 7.18 15.10
C LYS A 85 -1.83 7.68 14.56
N ASN A 86 -2.14 7.40 13.29
CA ASN A 86 -3.43 7.71 12.68
C ASN A 86 -4.33 6.46 12.64
N ASP A 87 -4.59 5.89 13.82
CA ASP A 87 -5.36 4.65 13.99
C ASP A 87 -6.82 4.78 13.56
N SER A 88 -7.38 5.98 13.66
CA SER A 88 -8.75 6.27 13.21
C SER A 88 -8.90 6.02 11.72
N GLU A 89 -7.94 6.48 10.92
CA GLU A 89 -8.00 6.32 9.48
C GLU A 89 -7.57 4.92 9.03
N ALA A 90 -6.58 4.33 9.71
CA ALA A 90 -6.23 2.92 9.53
C ALA A 90 -7.47 2.02 9.70
N SER A 91 -8.23 2.22 10.78
CA SER A 91 -9.45 1.45 11.08
C SER A 91 -10.51 1.57 9.98
N LYS A 92 -10.74 2.78 9.45
CA LYS A 92 -11.70 3.01 8.36
C LYS A 92 -11.32 2.24 7.09
N ILE A 93 -10.03 2.15 6.77
CA ILE A 93 -9.56 1.40 5.60
C ILE A 93 -9.74 -0.11 5.81
N LEU A 94 -9.48 -0.62 7.03
CA LEU A 94 -9.71 -2.03 7.35
C LEU A 94 -11.20 -2.39 7.24
N GLU A 95 -12.10 -1.53 7.70
CA GLU A 95 -13.55 -1.70 7.53
C GLU A 95 -14.00 -1.64 6.05
N GLU A 96 -13.30 -0.87 5.20
CA GLU A 96 -13.53 -0.88 3.75
C GLU A 96 -13.11 -2.23 3.14
N LEU A 97 -11.97 -2.78 3.57
CA LEU A 97 -11.45 -4.05 3.09
C LEU A 97 -12.34 -5.24 3.47
N GLU A 98 -12.86 -5.26 4.68
CA GLU A 98 -13.75 -6.34 5.17
C GLU A 98 -15.04 -6.47 4.35
N LYS A 99 -15.44 -5.45 3.59
CA LYS A 99 -16.61 -5.47 2.69
C LYS A 99 -16.31 -6.12 1.34
N GLN A 100 -15.06 -6.49 1.07
CA GLN A 100 -14.62 -7.06 -0.20
C GLN A 100 -14.39 -8.57 -0.10
N ASN A 101 -14.31 -9.24 -1.25
CA ASN A 101 -13.94 -10.65 -1.30
C ASN A 101 -12.42 -10.80 -1.19
N LEU A 102 -11.92 -10.96 0.03
CA LEU A 102 -10.50 -11.04 0.34
C LEU A 102 -9.98 -12.48 0.32
N THR A 103 -8.67 -12.63 0.14
CA THR A 103 -8.02 -13.93 0.35
C THR A 103 -8.03 -14.31 1.82
N VAL A 104 -8.07 -15.61 2.14
CA VAL A 104 -8.02 -16.11 3.53
C VAL A 104 -6.82 -15.55 4.29
N LYS A 105 -5.66 -15.48 3.62
CA LYS A 105 -4.44 -14.90 4.20
C LYS A 105 -4.66 -13.44 4.63
N LEU A 106 -5.21 -12.61 3.75
CA LEU A 106 -5.42 -11.20 4.03
C LEU A 106 -6.50 -10.99 5.12
N GLN A 107 -7.53 -11.83 5.16
CA GLN A 107 -8.52 -11.82 6.24
C GLN A 107 -7.87 -12.08 7.60
N SER A 108 -6.98 -13.07 7.70
CA SER A 108 -6.24 -13.35 8.92
C SER A 108 -5.36 -12.16 9.34
N GLN A 109 -4.63 -11.56 8.39
CA GLN A 109 -3.77 -10.40 8.66
C GLN A 109 -4.57 -9.19 9.17
N ILE A 110 -5.74 -8.92 8.58
CA ILE A 110 -6.64 -7.85 9.04
C ILE A 110 -7.14 -8.12 10.46
N ALA A 111 -7.52 -9.35 10.78
CA ALA A 111 -8.02 -9.71 12.10
C ALA A 111 -6.94 -9.57 13.19
N GLU A 112 -5.71 -9.99 12.90
CA GLU A 112 -4.54 -9.81 13.76
C GLU A 112 -4.27 -8.33 13.99
N PHE A 113 -4.16 -7.54 12.92
CA PHE A 113 -3.84 -6.13 13.01
C PHE A 113 -4.92 -5.32 13.76
N LYS A 114 -6.21 -5.61 13.55
CA LYS A 114 -7.30 -4.99 14.33
C LYS A 114 -7.22 -5.32 15.82
N SER A 115 -6.73 -6.51 16.16
CA SER A 115 -6.56 -6.90 17.57
C SER A 115 -5.43 -6.09 18.21
N GLU A 116 -4.35 -5.83 17.48
CA GLU A 116 -3.25 -4.95 17.91
C GLU A 116 -3.72 -3.51 18.11
N LEU A 117 -4.47 -2.94 17.15
CA LEU A 117 -5.03 -1.58 17.25
C LEU A 117 -5.95 -1.39 18.47
N LYS A 118 -6.70 -2.42 18.86
CA LYS A 118 -7.56 -2.35 20.06
C LYS A 118 -6.74 -2.37 21.36
N GLN A 119 -5.58 -3.01 21.35
CA GLN A 119 -4.68 -3.06 22.50
C GLN A 119 -3.89 -1.76 22.66
N SER A 120 -3.49 -1.11 21.55
CA SER A 120 -2.79 0.18 21.57
C SER A 120 -3.67 1.34 22.02
N GLY A 121 -4.96 1.33 21.70
CA GLY A 121 -5.92 2.36 22.12
C GLY A 121 -6.48 2.21 23.55
N ALA A 122 -6.10 1.16 24.28
CA ALA A 122 -6.56 0.88 25.65
C ALA A 122 -5.55 1.31 26.75
N GLN A 123 -4.48 2.03 26.38
CA GLN A 123 -3.50 2.65 27.28
C GLN A 123 -3.68 4.16 27.29
#